data_AF-A0A2W6CQ47-F1
#
_entry.id   AF-A0A2W6CQ47-F1
#
_cell.length_a   1.000
_cell.length_b   1.000
_cell.length_c   1.000
_cell.angle_alpha   90.00
_cell.angle_beta   90.00
_cell.angle_gamma   90.00
#
_symmetry.space_group_name_H-M   'P 1'
#
loop_
_entity.id
_entity.type
_entity.pdbx_description
1 polymer ?
#
loop_
_entity_poly.entity_id
_entity_poly.type
_entity_poly.pdbx_seq_one_letter_code
_entity_poly.pdbx_strand_id
1 'polypeptide(L)'
;MNGSEDCRRPGDAQPHSTKCQCCAQGWDAKRLESKRRCCSVGKCCGQVPNPARVHHVFRTLRAALGVAVAEEVLTRNVASFAKPTRPRRHRFDTWSVAEATTFLAAIREHRLYALFAVAIAVGMRRGEALGLRWEDVDLLDGTVRMAMQLQRVAGELRHDETKTDDSTRVVALPRPCVQALRRHRAQQAADRMAAGDRWTDSGLVFTTRKGTPIEPRNINRTFDGLIAKIGVTRIRFHDLRHSCATLL
;
A
#
# COMPACT_ATOMS: atom_id res chain seq x y z
N MET A 1 -41.33 5.39 -21.09
CA MET A 1 -40.86 4.06 -20.64
C MET A 1 -40.48 3.29 -21.90
N ASN A 2 -39.19 3.07 -22.14
CA ASN A 2 -38.59 2.03 -23.01
C ASN A 2 -37.12 2.39 -23.27
N GLY A 3 -36.22 1.42 -23.12
CA GLY A 3 -34.79 1.60 -23.40
C GLY A 3 -33.83 1.07 -22.33
N SER A 4 -34.20 0.01 -21.60
CA SER A 4 -33.26 -0.77 -20.77
C SER A 4 -32.92 -2.11 -21.42
N GLU A 5 -32.73 -2.13 -22.74
CA GLU A 5 -32.33 -3.35 -23.45
C GLU A 5 -30.81 -3.46 -23.47
N ASP A 6 -30.34 -4.23 -22.49
CA ASP A 6 -29.25 -5.20 -22.62
C ASP A 6 -27.94 -4.70 -23.27
N CYS A 7 -27.02 -4.17 -22.45
CA CYS A 7 -25.66 -3.85 -22.88
C CYS A 7 -24.86 -5.15 -23.18
N ARG A 8 -25.06 -5.76 -24.35
CA ARG A 8 -24.23 -6.88 -24.84
C ARG A 8 -22.88 -6.39 -25.34
N ARG A 9 -21.82 -7.15 -25.07
CA ARG A 9 -20.52 -6.97 -25.76
C ARG A 9 -20.65 -7.54 -27.19
N PRO A 10 -20.05 -6.91 -28.22
CA PRO A 10 -19.94 -7.54 -29.54
C PRO A 10 -19.09 -8.81 -29.41
N GLY A 11 -19.66 -9.98 -29.69
CA GLY A 11 -18.93 -11.27 -29.76
C GLY A 11 -19.20 -12.31 -28.66
N ASP A 12 -20.02 -12.03 -27.65
CA ASP A 12 -20.34 -13.01 -26.59
C ASP A 12 -21.58 -13.84 -26.94
N ALA A 13 -21.43 -15.16 -27.06
CA ALA A 13 -22.49 -16.12 -27.42
C ALA A 13 -23.38 -16.58 -26.24
N GLN A 14 -23.21 -16.00 -25.05
CA GLN A 14 -24.01 -16.34 -23.86
C GLN A 14 -24.53 -15.09 -23.14
N PRO A 15 -25.78 -15.11 -22.63
CA PRO A 15 -26.37 -14.01 -21.88
C PRO A 15 -25.76 -13.93 -20.48
N HIS A 16 -24.64 -13.23 -20.34
CA HIS A 16 -24.16 -12.83 -19.03
C HIS A 16 -24.75 -11.45 -18.70
N SER A 17 -25.72 -11.39 -17.78
CA SER A 17 -26.47 -10.21 -17.34
C SER A 17 -25.64 -9.13 -16.62
N THR A 18 -24.35 -8.98 -16.93
CA THR A 18 -23.48 -8.11 -16.15
C THR A 18 -23.47 -6.71 -16.74
N LYS A 19 -24.50 -5.91 -16.40
CA LYS A 19 -24.44 -4.46 -16.54
C LYS A 19 -23.11 -3.97 -15.95
N CYS A 20 -22.37 -3.12 -16.67
CA CYS A 20 -21.16 -2.53 -16.11
C CYS A 20 -21.48 -1.75 -14.83
N GLN A 21 -20.51 -1.61 -13.92
CA GLN A 21 -20.67 -0.89 -12.66
C GLN A 21 -21.16 0.55 -12.89
N CYS A 22 -20.71 1.19 -13.97
CA CYS A 22 -21.13 2.54 -14.33
C CYS A 22 -22.65 2.64 -14.56
N CYS A 23 -23.23 1.65 -15.24
CA CYS A 23 -24.67 1.58 -15.50
C CYS A 23 -25.44 1.04 -14.31
N ALA A 24 -24.93 0.01 -13.62
CA ALA A 24 -25.55 -0.54 -12.42
C ALA A 24 -25.68 0.49 -11.29
N GLN A 25 -24.72 1.42 -11.19
CA GLN A 25 -24.69 2.48 -10.18
C GLN A 25 -25.25 3.83 -10.69
N GLY A 26 -25.67 3.90 -11.96
CA GLY A 26 -26.15 5.12 -12.60
C GLY A 26 -25.11 6.25 -12.72
N TRP A 27 -23.82 5.95 -12.58
CA TRP A 27 -22.74 6.96 -12.61
C TRP A 27 -22.68 7.69 -13.94
N ASP A 28 -22.85 6.99 -15.06
CA ASP A 28 -22.79 7.63 -16.37
C ASP A 28 -23.98 8.55 -16.59
N ALA A 29 -25.18 8.13 -16.19
CA ALA A 29 -26.40 8.93 -16.30
C ALA A 29 -26.33 10.22 -15.46
N LYS A 30 -25.61 10.19 -14.33
CA LYS A 30 -25.34 11.35 -13.46
C LYS A 30 -24.30 12.33 -14.01
N ARG A 31 -23.55 11.96 -15.06
CA ARG A 31 -22.61 12.90 -15.71
C ARG A 31 -23.38 13.91 -16.54
N LEU A 32 -22.83 15.13 -16.62
CA LEU A 32 -23.21 16.09 -17.65
C LEU A 32 -23.22 15.41 -19.02
N GLU A 33 -24.16 15.76 -19.88
CA GLU A 33 -24.38 15.10 -21.16
C GLU A 33 -23.10 15.03 -22.01
N SER A 34 -22.34 16.13 -22.06
CA SER A 34 -21.04 16.22 -22.74
C SER A 34 -19.93 15.35 -22.14
N LYS A 35 -20.11 14.83 -20.93
CA LYS A 35 -19.14 13.99 -20.20
C LYS A 35 -19.57 12.53 -20.07
N ARG A 36 -20.73 12.14 -20.62
CA ARG A 36 -21.20 10.74 -20.64
C ARG A 36 -20.28 9.90 -21.53
N ARG A 37 -19.94 8.67 -21.11
CA ARG A 37 -18.94 7.82 -21.80
C ARG A 37 -19.30 6.34 -21.85
N CYS A 38 -20.48 5.94 -21.39
CA CYS A 38 -20.89 4.55 -21.26
C CYS A 38 -22.19 4.24 -22.06
N CYS A 39 -23.10 3.41 -21.51
CA CYS A 39 -24.28 2.95 -22.26
C CYS A 39 -25.24 4.10 -22.61
N SER A 40 -25.16 5.28 -21.97
CA SER A 40 -25.95 6.46 -22.41
C SER A 40 -25.44 7.09 -23.71
N VAL A 41 -24.24 6.71 -24.19
CA VAL A 41 -23.72 7.05 -25.53
C VAL A 41 -23.57 5.79 -26.40
N GLY A 42 -24.26 4.70 -26.05
CA GLY A 42 -24.24 3.44 -26.80
C GLY A 42 -22.94 2.62 -26.69
N LYS A 43 -21.99 2.98 -25.82
CA LYS A 43 -20.70 2.27 -25.67
C LYS A 43 -20.50 1.74 -24.26
N CYS A 44 -20.59 0.43 -24.03
CA CYS A 44 -20.38 -0.13 -22.68
C CYS A 44 -18.90 0.00 -22.26
N CYS A 45 -18.64 0.53 -21.06
CA CYS A 45 -17.27 0.66 -20.54
C CYS A 45 -16.67 -0.67 -20.05
N GLY A 46 -17.48 -1.74 -19.99
CA GLY A 46 -17.05 -3.07 -19.58
C GLY A 46 -16.57 -3.19 -18.13
N GLN A 47 -16.68 -2.12 -17.33
CA GLN A 47 -16.22 -2.09 -15.94
C GLN A 47 -17.06 -3.06 -15.11
N VAL A 48 -16.47 -4.16 -14.66
CA VAL A 48 -17.09 -5.13 -13.77
C VAL A 48 -16.38 -5.12 -12.42
N PRO A 49 -17.03 -5.55 -11.32
CA PRO A 49 -16.36 -5.65 -10.02
C PRO A 49 -15.08 -6.48 -10.11
N ASN A 50 -13.99 -5.97 -9.51
CA ASN A 50 -12.74 -6.71 -9.42
C ASN A 50 -12.99 -8.07 -8.72
N PRO A 51 -12.61 -9.22 -9.33
CA PRO A 51 -12.84 -10.55 -8.74
C PRO A 51 -12.31 -10.70 -7.31
N ALA A 52 -11.17 -10.06 -6.98
CA ALA A 52 -10.63 -10.07 -5.63
C ALA A 52 -11.53 -9.33 -4.63
N ARG A 53 -12.14 -8.21 -5.05
CA ARG A 53 -13.11 -7.47 -4.24
C ARG A 53 -14.39 -8.29 -4.04
N VAL A 54 -14.90 -8.91 -5.10
CA VAL A 54 -16.06 -9.81 -5.02
C VAL A 54 -15.80 -10.94 -4.02
N HIS A 55 -14.64 -11.58 -4.13
CA HIS A 55 -14.25 -12.65 -3.23
C HIS A 55 -14.10 -12.17 -1.78
N HIS A 56 -13.60 -10.96 -1.54
CA HIS A 56 -13.50 -10.38 -0.19
C HIS A 56 -14.88 -10.11 0.43
N VAL A 57 -15.79 -9.47 -0.33
CA VAL A 57 -17.18 -9.24 0.09
C VAL A 57 -17.87 -10.57 0.38
N PHE A 58 -17.70 -11.55 -0.51
CA PHE A 58 -18.26 -12.89 -0.32
C PHE A 58 -17.77 -13.56 0.96
N ARG A 59 -16.46 -13.50 1.25
CA ARG A 59 -15.90 -14.06 2.50
C ARG A 59 -16.49 -13.39 3.73
N THR A 60 -16.66 -12.08 3.70
CA THR A 60 -17.25 -11.30 4.80
C THR A 60 -18.70 -11.70 5.03
N LEU A 61 -19.52 -11.75 3.96
CA LEU A 61 -20.91 -12.17 4.03
C LEU A 61 -21.04 -13.61 4.54
N ARG A 62 -20.23 -14.53 4.00
CA ARG A 62 -20.23 -15.93 4.43
C ARG A 62 -19.88 -16.07 5.90
N ALA A 63 -18.94 -15.27 6.41
CA ALA A 63 -18.58 -15.26 7.83
C ALA A 63 -19.72 -14.72 8.70
N ALA A 64 -20.31 -13.59 8.34
CA ALA A 64 -21.44 -12.99 9.06
C ALA A 64 -22.66 -13.94 9.13
N LEU A 65 -23.03 -14.57 8.01
CA LEU A 65 -24.08 -15.59 7.99
C LEU A 65 -23.70 -16.86 8.77
N GLY A 66 -22.41 -17.16 8.90
CA GLY A 66 -21.93 -18.24 9.76
C GLY A 66 -22.16 -17.95 11.23
N VAL A 67 -21.88 -16.72 11.67
CA VAL A 67 -22.19 -16.26 13.04
C VAL A 67 -23.69 -16.30 13.30
N ALA A 68 -24.52 -15.79 12.39
CA ALA A 68 -25.97 -15.80 12.55
C ALA A 68 -26.58 -17.22 12.63
N VAL A 69 -25.95 -18.23 12.03
CA VAL A 69 -26.36 -19.63 12.20
C VAL A 69 -25.91 -20.17 13.56
N ALA A 70 -24.70 -19.83 14.00
CA ALA A 70 -24.19 -20.25 15.32
C ALA A 70 -25.00 -19.63 16.47
N GLU A 71 -25.53 -18.42 16.27
CA GLU A 71 -26.45 -17.74 17.19
C GLU A 71 -27.92 -18.13 16.98
N GLU A 72 -28.20 -19.14 16.14
CA GLU A 72 -29.54 -19.67 15.85
C GLU A 72 -30.55 -18.66 15.25
N VAL A 73 -30.08 -17.47 14.85
CA VAL A 73 -30.89 -16.47 14.13
C VAL A 73 -31.29 -16.98 12.73
N LEU A 74 -30.43 -17.78 12.11
CA LEU A 74 -30.67 -18.41 10.82
C LEU A 74 -30.51 -19.92 10.91
N THR A 75 -31.37 -20.65 10.21
CA THR A 75 -31.28 -22.13 10.15
C THR A 75 -30.16 -22.62 9.24
N ARG A 76 -29.75 -21.82 8.25
CA ARG A 76 -28.67 -22.20 7.32
C ARG A 76 -27.94 -21.01 6.72
N ASN A 77 -26.65 -21.20 6.45
CA ASN A 77 -25.83 -20.24 5.73
C ASN A 77 -25.96 -20.46 4.21
N VAL A 78 -26.77 -19.65 3.53
CA VAL A 78 -27.00 -19.76 2.07
C VAL A 78 -25.75 -19.42 1.25
N ALA A 79 -24.87 -18.54 1.76
CA ALA A 79 -23.59 -18.25 1.11
C ALA A 79 -22.63 -19.46 1.19
N SER A 80 -22.97 -20.50 1.95
CA SER A 80 -22.15 -21.71 2.02
C SER A 80 -22.09 -22.48 0.69
N PHE A 81 -23.17 -22.40 -0.10
CA PHE A 81 -23.37 -23.13 -1.36
C PHE A 81 -22.86 -22.40 -2.59
N ALA A 82 -22.66 -21.09 -2.50
CA ALA A 82 -22.14 -20.28 -3.60
C ALA A 82 -20.64 -20.50 -3.80
N LYS A 83 -20.23 -20.59 -5.07
CA LYS A 83 -18.82 -20.77 -5.50
C LYS A 83 -18.36 -19.54 -6.29
N PRO A 84 -17.89 -18.47 -5.62
CA PRO A 84 -17.36 -17.31 -6.33
C PRO A 84 -16.12 -17.71 -7.14
N THR A 85 -15.87 -17.00 -8.23
CA THR A 85 -14.62 -17.13 -8.97
C THR A 85 -13.46 -16.79 -8.06
N ARG A 86 -12.52 -17.73 -7.91
CA ARG A 86 -11.30 -17.47 -7.16
C ARG A 86 -10.43 -16.53 -7.99
N PRO A 87 -10.08 -15.35 -7.49
CA PRO A 87 -9.14 -14.49 -8.19
C PRO A 87 -7.82 -15.24 -8.34
N ARG A 88 -7.19 -15.16 -9.52
CA ARG A 88 -5.82 -15.64 -9.69
C ARG A 88 -4.93 -14.88 -8.71
N ARG A 89 -4.02 -15.59 -8.02
CA ARG A 89 -3.01 -14.93 -7.20
C ARG A 89 -2.12 -14.10 -8.12
N HIS A 90 -2.06 -12.80 -7.87
CA HIS A 90 -1.09 -11.93 -8.53
C HIS A 90 0.30 -12.30 -8.02
N ARG A 91 1.25 -12.58 -8.91
CA ARG A 91 2.67 -12.69 -8.53
C ARG A 91 3.18 -11.27 -8.29
N PHE A 92 3.78 -11.00 -7.15
CA PHE A 92 4.39 -9.70 -6.89
C PHE A 92 5.67 -9.61 -7.72
N ASP A 93 5.87 -8.49 -8.41
CA ASP A 93 7.17 -8.19 -8.99
C ASP A 93 8.11 -7.82 -7.85
N THR A 94 9.27 -8.46 -7.78
CA THR A 94 10.31 -8.22 -6.79
C THR A 94 11.58 -7.80 -7.49
N TRP A 95 12.42 -7.02 -6.81
CA TRP A 95 13.75 -6.74 -7.33
C TRP A 95 14.69 -7.91 -7.13
N SER A 96 15.53 -8.12 -8.13
CA SER A 96 16.77 -8.88 -7.99
C SER A 96 17.80 -8.13 -7.13
N VAL A 97 18.83 -8.84 -6.66
CA VAL A 97 19.98 -8.24 -5.95
C VAL A 97 20.61 -7.12 -6.78
N ALA A 98 20.76 -7.34 -8.09
CA ALA A 98 21.35 -6.37 -9.02
C ALA A 98 20.52 -5.09 -9.12
N GLU A 99 19.20 -5.20 -9.23
CA GLU A 99 18.31 -4.03 -9.29
C GLU A 99 18.29 -3.26 -7.96
N ALA A 100 18.21 -3.96 -6.83
CA ALA A 100 18.24 -3.32 -5.52
C ALA A 100 19.57 -2.59 -5.27
N THR A 101 20.69 -3.21 -5.67
CA THR A 101 22.02 -2.60 -5.60
C THR A 101 22.14 -1.39 -6.52
N THR A 102 21.66 -1.50 -7.77
CA THR A 102 21.65 -0.40 -8.74
C THR A 102 20.83 0.79 -8.22
N PHE A 103 19.64 0.51 -7.68
CA PHE A 103 18.79 1.52 -7.07
C PHE A 103 19.52 2.24 -5.93
N LEU A 104 20.01 1.50 -4.93
CA LEU A 104 20.71 2.09 -3.78
C LEU A 104 21.97 2.87 -4.18
N ALA A 105 22.73 2.37 -5.15
CA ALA A 105 23.92 3.05 -5.66
C ALA A 105 23.58 4.39 -6.34
N ALA A 106 22.47 4.45 -7.08
CA ALA A 106 22.03 5.65 -7.78
C ALA A 106 21.45 6.72 -6.84
N ILE A 107 20.94 6.34 -5.67
CA ILE A 107 20.32 7.25 -4.70
C ILE A 107 21.20 7.54 -3.48
N ARG A 108 22.51 7.26 -3.53
CA ARG A 108 23.45 7.43 -2.41
C ARG A 108 23.38 8.81 -1.74
N GLU A 109 23.27 9.87 -2.55
CA GLU A 109 23.19 11.26 -2.07
C GLU A 109 21.75 11.75 -1.82
N HIS A 110 20.75 10.89 -2.03
CA HIS A 110 19.35 11.26 -1.83
C HIS A 110 19.01 11.29 -0.34
N ARG A 111 18.26 12.30 0.13
CA ARG A 111 17.88 12.44 1.56
C ARG A 111 17.15 11.22 2.15
N LEU A 112 16.47 10.44 1.31
CA LEU A 112 15.73 9.24 1.71
C LEU A 112 16.54 7.95 1.53
N TYR A 113 17.85 8.04 1.28
CA TYR A 113 18.72 6.87 1.12
C TYR A 113 18.57 5.88 2.28
N ALA A 114 18.72 6.36 3.52
CA ALA A 114 18.62 5.52 4.70
C ALA A 114 17.23 4.85 4.84
N LEU A 115 16.15 5.55 4.46
CA LEU A 115 14.79 4.99 4.47
C LEU A 115 14.70 3.78 3.54
N PHE A 116 15.16 3.91 2.30
CA PHE A 116 15.08 2.82 1.34
C PHE A 116 16.07 1.70 1.67
N ALA A 117 17.29 2.02 2.11
CA ALA A 117 18.29 1.03 2.50
C ALA A 117 17.77 0.15 3.65
N VAL A 118 17.23 0.76 4.71
CA VAL A 118 16.65 0.02 5.84
C VAL A 118 15.41 -0.75 5.39
N ALA A 119 14.49 -0.13 4.64
CA ALA A 119 13.27 -0.82 4.20
C ALA A 119 13.55 -2.06 3.33
N ILE A 120 14.57 -2.01 2.47
CA ILE A 120 15.01 -3.15 1.65
C ILE A 120 15.72 -4.21 2.50
N ALA A 121 16.60 -3.81 3.42
CA ALA A 121 17.42 -4.74 4.18
C ALA A 121 16.64 -5.54 5.23
N VAL A 122 15.68 -4.91 5.92
CA VAL A 122 14.90 -5.56 7.01
C VAL A 122 13.42 -5.76 6.66
N GLY A 123 13.03 -5.45 5.42
CA GLY A 123 11.69 -5.73 4.89
C GLY A 123 10.57 -4.98 5.61
N MET A 124 10.77 -3.69 5.91
CA MET A 124 9.78 -2.90 6.62
C MET A 124 8.53 -2.63 5.77
N ARG A 125 7.35 -2.69 6.40
CA ARG A 125 6.14 -2.09 5.81
C ARG A 125 6.33 -0.58 5.77
N ARG A 126 5.72 0.08 4.77
CA ARG A 126 5.78 1.55 4.64
C ARG A 126 5.39 2.29 5.93
N GLY A 127 4.33 1.82 6.61
CA GLY A 127 3.89 2.42 7.87
C GLY A 127 4.92 2.28 8.97
N GLU A 128 5.54 1.09 9.11
CA GLU A 128 6.62 0.82 10.08
C GLU A 128 7.84 1.70 9.80
N ALA A 129 8.29 1.76 8.53
CA ALA A 129 9.41 2.61 8.15
C ALA A 129 9.13 4.10 8.47
N LEU A 130 7.93 4.59 8.14
CA LEU A 130 7.56 5.99 8.39
C LEU A 130 7.24 6.31 9.85
N GLY A 131 6.90 5.29 10.64
CA GLY A 131 6.62 5.40 12.07
C GLY A 131 7.83 5.14 12.95
N LEU A 132 9.00 4.80 12.37
CA LEU A 132 10.18 4.47 13.14
C LEU A 132 10.70 5.68 13.93
N ARG A 133 10.92 5.49 15.24
CA ARG A 133 11.50 6.51 16.12
C ARG A 133 12.94 6.21 16.46
N TRP A 134 13.70 7.23 16.85
CA TRP A 134 15.09 7.05 17.27
C TRP A 134 15.24 6.20 18.53
N GLU A 135 14.23 6.21 19.42
CA GLU A 135 14.20 5.35 20.61
C GLU A 135 14.09 3.86 20.29
N ASP A 136 13.65 3.52 19.07
CA ASP A 136 13.51 2.14 18.59
C ASP A 136 14.74 1.63 17.83
N VAL A 137 15.79 2.45 17.70
CA VAL A 137 16.97 2.13 16.90
C VAL A 137 18.20 2.10 17.79
N ASP A 138 18.77 0.91 17.96
CA ASP A 138 20.08 0.75 18.59
C ASP A 138 21.18 0.74 17.51
N LEU A 139 21.93 1.84 17.43
CA LEU A 139 23.05 1.99 16.49
C LEU A 139 24.39 1.41 16.99
N LEU A 140 24.44 0.96 18.25
CA LEU A 140 25.59 0.28 18.85
C LEU A 140 25.47 -1.22 18.61
N ASP A 141 24.35 -1.79 19.05
CA ASP A 141 24.06 -3.22 18.88
C ASP A 141 23.58 -3.54 17.46
N GLY A 142 23.23 -2.51 16.68
CA GLY A 142 22.79 -2.67 15.30
C GLY A 142 21.47 -3.39 15.24
N THR A 143 20.47 -2.91 15.99
CA THR A 143 19.13 -3.50 16.00
C THR A 143 18.06 -2.43 15.81
N VAL A 144 16.89 -2.86 15.32
CA VAL A 144 15.71 -2.02 15.21
C VAL A 144 14.48 -2.73 15.75
N ARG A 145 13.74 -2.04 16.62
CA ARG A 145 12.46 -2.50 17.15
C ARG A 145 11.32 -1.96 16.30
N MET A 146 10.50 -2.85 15.77
CA MET A 146 9.37 -2.51 14.90
C MET A 146 8.08 -2.45 15.72
N ALA A 147 7.91 -1.41 16.55
CA ALA A 147 6.77 -1.29 17.47
C ALA A 147 5.66 -0.34 16.98
N MET A 148 6.01 0.59 16.10
CA MET A 148 5.12 1.69 15.71
C MET A 148 4.89 1.73 14.20
N GLN A 149 3.75 2.29 13.78
CA GLN A 149 3.44 2.55 12.39
C GLN A 149 2.79 3.91 12.20
N LEU A 150 3.13 4.58 11.10
CA LEU A 150 2.44 5.78 10.64
C LEU A 150 1.38 5.41 9.60
N GLN A 151 0.13 5.71 9.88
CA GLN A 151 -1.00 5.46 8.98
C GLN A 151 -1.92 6.67 8.85
N ARG A 152 -2.67 6.73 7.75
CA ARG A 152 -3.68 7.78 7.55
C ARG A 152 -5.06 7.21 7.89
N VAL A 153 -5.68 7.75 8.94
CA VAL A 153 -6.99 7.34 9.44
C VAL A 153 -7.90 8.57 9.46
N ALA A 154 -9.08 8.47 8.85
CA ALA A 154 -10.07 9.56 8.80
C ALA A 154 -9.54 10.93 8.29
N GLY A 155 -8.48 10.95 7.48
CA GLY A 155 -7.90 12.20 6.97
C GLY A 155 -6.74 12.77 7.80
N GLU A 156 -6.31 12.06 8.84
CA GLU A 156 -5.21 12.48 9.72
C GLU A 156 -4.09 11.44 9.73
N LEU A 157 -2.86 11.88 9.93
CA LEU A 157 -1.73 10.99 10.16
C LEU A 157 -1.73 10.58 11.63
N ARG A 158 -1.88 9.28 11.89
CA ARG A 158 -1.81 8.68 13.21
C ARG A 158 -0.57 7.83 13.33
N HIS A 159 0.12 8.02 14.44
CA HIS A 159 1.25 7.22 14.86
C HIS A 159 0.72 6.24 15.90
N ASP A 160 0.45 5.02 15.47
CA ASP A 160 -0.19 3.99 16.28
C ASP A 160 0.79 2.83 16.51
N GLU A 161 0.60 2.11 17.60
CA GLU A 161 1.28 0.84 17.82
C GLU A 161 0.91 -0.17 16.71
N THR A 162 1.83 -1.10 16.44
CA THR A 162 1.51 -2.22 15.57
C THR A 162 0.41 -3.06 16.23
N LYS A 163 -0.60 -3.45 15.43
CA LYS A 163 -1.95 -3.89 15.87
C LYS A 163 -2.03 -5.02 16.93
N THR A 164 -0.93 -5.66 17.30
CA THR A 164 -0.85 -6.74 18.29
C THR A 164 0.57 -6.78 18.89
N ASP A 165 0.72 -7.11 20.18
CA ASP A 165 2.04 -7.32 20.83
C ASP A 165 2.93 -8.29 20.03
N ASP A 166 2.31 -9.30 19.42
CA ASP A 166 2.93 -10.34 18.56
C ASP A 166 3.53 -9.79 17.25
N SER A 167 3.24 -8.53 16.90
CA SER A 167 3.78 -7.87 15.70
C SER A 167 5.01 -7.00 15.99
N THR A 168 5.30 -6.75 17.27
CA THR A 168 6.53 -6.08 17.71
C THR A 168 7.69 -7.07 17.61
N ARG A 169 8.63 -6.79 16.72
CA ARG A 169 9.84 -7.61 16.56
C ARG A 169 11.10 -6.75 16.59
N VAL A 170 12.17 -7.32 17.14
CA VAL A 170 13.51 -6.76 17.02
C VAL A 170 14.21 -7.44 15.85
N VAL A 171 14.79 -6.65 14.96
CA VAL A 171 15.50 -7.15 13.77
C VAL A 171 16.92 -6.60 13.76
N ALA A 172 17.89 -7.44 13.40
CA ALA A 172 19.26 -7.00 13.21
C ALA A 172 19.38 -6.07 11.99
N LEU A 173 20.07 -4.95 12.17
CA LEU A 173 20.43 -4.00 11.12
C LEU A 173 21.81 -4.37 10.56
N PRO A 174 21.92 -4.67 9.25
CA PRO A 174 23.22 -4.83 8.62
C PRO A 174 24.10 -3.59 8.79
N ARG A 175 25.43 -3.76 8.92
CA ARG A 175 26.38 -2.64 9.10
C ARG A 175 26.19 -1.48 8.10
N PRO A 176 25.93 -1.71 6.80
CA PRO A 176 25.64 -0.61 5.87
C PRO A 176 24.41 0.22 6.26
N CYS A 177 23.37 -0.41 6.82
CA CYS A 177 22.18 0.29 7.31
C CYS A 177 22.48 1.14 8.55
N VAL A 178 23.29 0.62 9.48
CA VAL A 178 23.75 1.40 10.65
C VAL A 178 24.52 2.64 10.20
N GLN A 179 25.43 2.50 9.23
CA GLN A 179 26.16 3.64 8.66
C GLN A 179 25.22 4.64 7.95
N ALA A 180 24.25 4.14 7.18
CA ALA A 180 23.24 4.98 6.53
C ALA A 180 22.42 5.77 7.56
N LEU A 181 22.01 5.14 8.66
CA LEU A 181 21.27 5.78 9.74
C LEU A 181 22.12 6.81 10.49
N ARG A 182 23.41 6.55 10.74
CA ARG A 182 24.33 7.55 11.32
C ARG A 182 24.45 8.79 10.44
N ARG A 183 24.66 8.62 9.13
CA ARG A 183 24.69 9.74 8.17
C ARG A 183 23.36 10.49 8.15
N HIS A 184 22.25 9.76 8.17
CA HIS A 184 20.92 10.35 8.21
C HIS A 184 20.66 11.16 9.49
N ARG A 185 21.11 10.68 10.66
CA ARG A 185 21.03 11.41 11.93
C ARG A 185 21.79 12.73 11.88
N ALA A 186 22.99 12.73 11.29
CA ALA A 186 23.78 13.95 11.10
C ALA A 186 23.08 14.93 10.13
N GLN A 187 22.53 14.43 9.02
CA GLN A 187 21.74 15.26 8.09
C GLN A 187 20.49 15.84 8.75
N GLN A 188 19.81 15.06 9.59
CA GLN A 188 18.63 15.52 10.31
C GLN A 188 18.97 16.62 11.32
N ALA A 189 20.13 16.53 11.99
CA ALA A 189 20.62 17.60 12.86
C ALA A 189 20.92 18.89 12.07
N ALA A 190 21.50 18.77 10.86
CA ALA A 190 21.68 19.91 9.97
C ALA A 190 20.34 20.51 9.50
N ASP A 191 19.36 19.67 9.13
CA ASP A 191 18.01 20.09 8.78
C ASP A 191 17.34 20.83 9.97
N ARG A 192 17.55 20.36 11.21
CA ARG A 192 17.06 21.00 12.44
C ARG A 192 17.65 22.41 12.63
N MET A 193 18.97 22.54 12.52
CA MET A 193 19.63 23.85 12.61
C MET A 193 19.14 24.81 11.52
N ALA A 194 18.98 24.33 10.28
CA ALA A 194 18.49 25.14 9.17
C ALA A 194 17.00 25.52 9.29
N ALA A 195 16.18 24.68 9.92
CA ALA A 195 14.76 24.94 10.13
C ALA A 195 14.48 25.97 11.23
N GLY A 196 15.36 26.03 12.26
CA GLY A 196 15.19 26.89 13.43
C GLY A 196 13.86 26.60 14.13
N ASP A 197 13.12 27.65 14.45
CA ASP A 197 11.82 27.57 15.15
C ASP A 197 10.74 26.81 14.38
N ARG A 198 10.95 26.57 13.07
CA ARG A 198 10.02 25.76 12.25
C ARG A 198 10.25 24.27 12.43
N TRP A 199 11.25 23.86 13.20
CA TRP A 199 11.51 22.45 13.48
C TRP A 199 10.46 21.86 14.43
N THR A 200 9.91 20.71 14.06
CA THR A 200 9.05 19.90 14.92
C THR A 200 9.84 18.72 15.47
N ASP A 201 9.97 18.62 16.79
CA ASP A 201 10.64 17.49 17.43
C ASP A 201 9.68 16.30 17.55
N SER A 202 9.56 15.51 16.48
CA SER A 202 8.65 14.37 16.40
C SER A 202 9.23 13.06 16.92
N GLY A 203 10.53 13.00 17.24
CA GLY A 203 11.24 11.78 17.59
C GLY A 203 11.40 10.76 16.44
N LEU A 204 10.83 11.02 15.27
CA LEU A 204 10.88 10.14 14.11
C LEU A 204 12.27 10.12 13.46
N VAL A 205 12.69 8.94 13.02
CA VAL A 205 13.92 8.76 12.23
C VAL A 205 13.77 9.47 10.89
N PHE A 206 12.68 9.23 10.16
CA PHE A 206 12.47 9.78 8.82
C PHE A 206 11.44 10.90 8.83
N THR A 207 11.92 12.14 8.71
CA THR A 207 11.08 13.35 8.73
C THR A 207 11.20 14.16 7.44
N THR A 208 10.32 15.14 7.28
CA THR A 208 10.56 16.26 6.34
C THR A 208 11.73 17.13 6.82
N ARG A 209 12.15 18.12 6.01
CA ARG A 209 13.17 19.12 6.39
C ARG A 209 12.78 19.96 7.61
N LYS A 210 11.51 19.91 8.03
CA LYS A 210 10.98 20.63 9.19
C LYS A 210 10.73 19.72 10.40
N GLY A 211 11.17 18.46 10.35
CA GLY A 211 10.97 17.51 11.46
C GLY A 211 9.57 16.89 11.52
N THR A 212 8.64 17.27 10.63
CA THR A 212 7.30 16.69 10.58
C THR A 212 7.28 15.27 9.97
N PRO A 213 6.25 14.44 10.27
CA PRO A 213 6.07 13.15 9.61
C PRO A 213 5.98 13.27 8.09
N ILE A 214 6.50 12.28 7.37
CA ILE A 214 6.38 12.22 5.91
C ILE A 214 5.05 11.57 5.55
N GLU A 215 4.25 12.26 4.73
CA GLU A 215 2.99 11.70 4.21
C GLU A 215 3.26 10.43 3.36
N PRO A 216 2.63 9.27 3.68
CA PRO A 216 2.87 8.01 2.98
C PRO A 216 2.69 8.07 1.45
N ARG A 217 1.77 8.92 0.97
CA ARG A 217 1.57 9.13 -0.49
C ARG A 217 2.78 9.80 -1.14
N ASN A 218 3.47 10.69 -0.44
CA ASN A 218 4.66 11.36 -0.96
C ASN A 218 5.81 10.37 -1.14
N ILE A 219 5.98 9.41 -0.22
CA ILE A 219 6.98 8.34 -0.38
C ILE A 219 6.72 7.53 -1.65
N ASN A 220 5.48 7.12 -1.92
CA ASN A 220 5.18 6.36 -3.14
C ASN A 220 5.51 7.18 -4.38
N ARG A 221 5.14 8.46 -4.42
CA ARG A 221 5.42 9.34 -5.57
C ARG A 221 6.93 9.52 -5.77
N THR A 222 7.68 9.74 -4.70
CA THR A 222 9.14 9.85 -4.76
C THR A 222 9.76 8.54 -5.23
N PHE A 223 9.31 7.41 -4.69
CA PHE A 223 9.82 6.09 -5.07
C PHE A 223 9.55 5.77 -6.54
N ASP A 224 8.30 5.92 -7.00
CA ASP A 224 7.93 5.72 -8.41
C ASP A 224 8.77 6.61 -9.36
N GLY A 225 9.01 7.87 -8.96
CA GLY A 225 9.84 8.80 -9.73
C GLY A 225 11.32 8.38 -9.79
N LEU A 226 11.88 7.88 -8.67
CA LEU A 226 13.25 7.38 -8.63
C LEU A 226 13.41 6.11 -9.48
N ILE A 227 12.46 5.17 -9.39
CA ILE A 227 12.42 3.96 -10.22
C ILE A 227 12.44 4.32 -11.69
N ALA A 228 11.52 5.21 -12.11
CA ALA A 228 11.42 5.62 -13.50
C ALA A 228 12.71 6.30 -14.01
N LYS A 229 13.37 7.10 -13.16
CA LYS A 229 14.63 7.76 -13.50
C LYS A 229 15.81 6.78 -13.61
N ILE A 230 15.87 5.76 -12.76
CA ILE A 230 16.98 4.81 -12.70
C ILE A 230 16.81 3.69 -13.73
N GLY A 231 15.56 3.39 -14.13
CA GLY A 231 15.26 2.36 -15.13
C GLY A 231 15.23 0.93 -14.57
N VAL A 232 14.99 0.76 -13.27
CA VAL A 232 14.75 -0.56 -12.64
C VAL A 232 13.29 -0.97 -12.73
N THR A 233 12.99 -2.27 -12.53
CA THR A 233 11.62 -2.78 -12.57
C THR A 233 10.69 -2.01 -11.64
N ARG A 234 9.50 -1.65 -12.16
CA ARG A 234 8.49 -0.95 -11.37
C ARG A 234 7.86 -1.89 -10.35
N ILE A 235 8.15 -1.63 -9.08
CA ILE A 235 7.53 -2.30 -7.94
C ILE A 235 6.91 -1.26 -6.99
N ARG A 236 5.98 -1.66 -6.12
CA ARG A 236 5.45 -0.75 -5.09
C ARG A 236 6.41 -0.73 -3.91
N PHE A 237 6.37 0.34 -3.12
CA PHE A 237 7.14 0.39 -1.86
C PHE A 237 6.88 -0.83 -0.97
N HIS A 238 5.61 -1.28 -0.90
CA HIS A 238 5.26 -2.46 -0.11
C HIS A 238 5.93 -3.74 -0.61
N ASP A 239 6.28 -3.83 -1.90
CA ASP A 239 6.91 -5.00 -2.48
C ASP A 239 8.41 -5.10 -2.14
N LEU A 240 9.03 -4.03 -1.62
CA LEU A 240 10.42 -4.04 -1.14
C LEU A 240 10.66 -5.12 -0.07
N ARG A 241 9.66 -5.37 0.78
CA ARG A 241 9.76 -6.43 1.79
C ARG A 241 9.77 -7.83 1.20
N HIS A 242 9.18 -8.00 0.03
CA HIS A 242 9.21 -9.26 -0.69
C HIS A 242 10.56 -9.43 -1.39
N SER A 243 11.18 -8.33 -1.85
CA SER A 243 12.58 -8.34 -2.28
C SER A 243 13.50 -8.76 -1.12
N CYS A 244 13.33 -8.21 0.09
CA CYS A 244 14.11 -8.62 1.28
C CYS A 244 14.14 -10.15 1.49
N ALA A 245 12.98 -10.81 1.43
CA ALA A 245 12.87 -12.26 1.58
C ALA A 245 13.56 -13.07 0.46
N THR A 246 13.78 -12.46 -0.70
CA THR A 246 14.51 -13.06 -1.83
C THR A 246 16.02 -12.71 -1.79
N LEU A 247 16.42 -11.69 -1.03
CA LEU A 247 17.79 -11.20 -0.92
C LEU A 247 18.57 -11.79 0.27
N LEU A 248 17.86 -12.43 1.21
CA LEU A 248 18.39 -13.17 2.37
C LEU A 248 18.43 -14.68 2.04
#